data_AF-A0A351IY35-F1
#
_entry.id   AF-A0A351IY35-F1
#
_cell.length_a   1.000
_cell.length_b   1.000
_cell.length_c   1.000
_cell.angle_alpha   90.00
_cell.angle_beta   90.00
_cell.angle_gamma   90.00
#
_symmetry.space_group_name_H-M   'P 1'
#
loop_
_entity.id
_entity.type
_entity.pdbx_description
1 polymer ?
#
loop_
_entity_poly.entity_id
_entity_poly.type
_entity_poly.pdbx_seq_one_letter_code
_entity_poly.pdbx_strand_id
1 'polypeptide(L)'
;KGLNLSVSSEESKAINSDPRPKVIISASGMCEAGRIRHHLKHNLWRRDSSILFVGYQAEGTLGRHCMEGAKTVKIFGEEIQVNAHIEIMEGISGHADKNLLLSWLGNLKNTPDCVYVNHGDDTVCDEFADAIRETLHFHTAAPYSGSEYDLITGACLFVGNQEKIKRKTDKQQRNVGIFEALLMAGKRLISIIEKHRGGSNKDLAKFTNQINTLCNKWEK
;
A
#
# COMPACT_ATOMS: atom_id res chain seq x y z
N LYS A 1 1.74 -6.26 -32.73
CA LYS A 1 0.85 -7.42 -32.46
C LYS A 1 1.47 -8.20 -31.31
N GLY A 2 0.77 -8.41 -30.20
CA GLY A 2 1.33 -9.12 -29.03
C GLY A 2 0.67 -8.78 -27.70
N LEU A 3 0.11 -7.58 -27.58
CA LEU A 3 -0.70 -7.19 -26.43
C LEU A 3 -2.14 -7.68 -26.62
N ASN A 4 -2.62 -8.52 -25.70
CA ASN A 4 -4.01 -8.96 -25.63
C ASN A 4 -4.63 -8.37 -24.35
N LEU A 5 -5.71 -7.59 -24.51
CA LEU A 5 -6.42 -7.01 -23.38
C LEU A 5 -7.39 -8.03 -22.80
N SER A 6 -7.41 -8.15 -21.47
CA SER A 6 -8.41 -8.91 -20.73
C SER A 6 -9.33 -7.93 -20.01
N VAL A 7 -10.54 -7.74 -20.54
CA VAL A 7 -11.50 -6.77 -20.04
C VAL A 7 -12.40 -7.41 -18.99
N SER A 8 -12.84 -8.65 -19.20
CA SER A 8 -13.73 -9.34 -18.26
C SER A 8 -12.97 -10.06 -17.13
N SER A 9 -13.67 -10.32 -16.02
CA SER A 9 -13.13 -11.13 -14.90
C SER A 9 -12.82 -12.56 -15.36
N GLU A 10 -13.68 -13.14 -16.21
CA GLU A 10 -13.52 -14.50 -16.72
C GLU A 10 -12.31 -14.63 -17.64
N GLU A 11 -12.07 -13.67 -18.54
CA GLU A 11 -10.83 -13.62 -19.33
C GLU A 11 -9.60 -13.58 -18.43
N SER A 12 -9.60 -12.76 -17.37
CA SER A 12 -8.46 -12.63 -16.48
C SER A 12 -8.20 -13.91 -15.69
N LYS A 13 -9.26 -14.61 -15.26
CA LYS A 13 -9.13 -15.93 -14.63
C LYS A 13 -8.58 -16.97 -15.61
N ALA A 14 -9.06 -16.98 -16.85
CA ALA A 14 -8.62 -17.93 -17.87
C ALA A 14 -7.10 -17.86 -18.14
N ILE A 15 -6.49 -16.67 -18.01
CA ILE A 15 -5.03 -16.50 -18.12
C ILE A 15 -4.27 -17.39 -17.12
N ASN A 16 -4.79 -17.60 -15.91
CA ASN A 16 -4.14 -18.40 -14.86
C ASN A 16 -4.13 -19.91 -15.20
N SER A 17 -5.10 -20.38 -15.97
CA SER A 17 -5.24 -21.80 -16.33
C SER A 17 -4.56 -22.17 -17.64
N ASP A 18 -4.19 -21.19 -18.46
CA ASP A 18 -3.52 -21.45 -19.74
C ASP A 18 -2.02 -21.77 -19.51
N PRO A 19 -1.52 -22.94 -19.94
CA PRO A 19 -0.16 -23.38 -19.65
C PRO A 19 0.92 -22.73 -20.53
N ARG A 20 0.54 -22.00 -21.58
CA ARG A 20 1.52 -21.41 -22.51
C ARG A 20 2.35 -20.31 -21.83
N PRO A 21 3.66 -20.18 -22.12
CA PRO A 21 4.46 -19.06 -21.64
C PRO A 21 3.85 -17.73 -22.06
N LYS A 22 3.78 -16.77 -21.13
CA LYS A 22 3.18 -15.45 -21.36
C LYS A 22 3.73 -14.42 -20.37
N VAL A 23 3.57 -13.15 -20.73
CA VAL A 23 3.79 -12.01 -19.82
C VAL A 23 2.42 -11.48 -19.38
N ILE A 24 2.23 -11.32 -18.07
CA ILE A 24 1.00 -10.78 -17.50
C ILE A 24 1.33 -9.40 -16.89
N ILE A 25 0.71 -8.35 -17.44
CA ILE A 25 0.78 -7.00 -16.87
C ILE A 25 -0.57 -6.73 -16.21
N SER A 26 -0.57 -6.47 -14.91
CA SER A 26 -1.80 -6.31 -14.12
C SER A 26 -1.64 -5.29 -13.01
N ALA A 27 -2.72 -4.59 -12.70
CA ALA A 27 -2.81 -3.67 -11.58
C ALA A 27 -3.32 -4.38 -10.30
N SER A 28 -3.00 -3.88 -9.10
CA SER A 28 -2.21 -2.67 -8.79
C SER A 28 -0.70 -2.90 -8.71
N GLY A 29 0.09 -1.86 -8.99
CA GLY A 29 1.56 -1.92 -9.04
C GLY A 29 2.27 -2.26 -7.74
N MET A 30 1.57 -2.13 -6.59
CA MET A 30 2.08 -2.54 -5.27
C MET A 30 1.50 -3.87 -4.76
N CYS A 31 0.72 -4.56 -5.60
CA CYS A 31 0.12 -5.87 -5.32
C CYS A 31 -0.93 -5.92 -4.19
N GLU A 32 -1.40 -4.76 -3.71
CA GLU A 32 -2.38 -4.67 -2.61
C GLU A 32 -3.83 -4.97 -3.03
N ALA A 33 -4.18 -4.74 -4.29
CA ALA A 33 -5.55 -4.85 -4.78
C ALA A 33 -5.63 -5.27 -6.25
N GLY A 34 -6.81 -5.71 -6.67
CA GLY A 34 -7.11 -6.00 -8.07
C GLY A 34 -6.68 -7.39 -8.53
N ARG A 35 -6.61 -7.55 -9.86
CA ARG A 35 -6.40 -8.83 -10.54
C ARG A 35 -4.99 -9.39 -10.29
N ILE A 36 -4.01 -8.53 -10.04
CA ILE A 36 -2.65 -8.96 -9.72
C ILE A 36 -2.61 -9.94 -8.55
N ARG A 37 -3.47 -9.78 -7.53
CA ARG A 37 -3.53 -10.71 -6.39
C ARG A 37 -3.96 -12.11 -6.79
N HIS A 38 -4.86 -12.22 -7.76
CA HIS A 38 -5.23 -13.52 -8.32
C HIS A 38 -4.06 -14.10 -9.11
N HIS A 39 -3.39 -13.32 -9.95
CA HIS A 39 -2.23 -13.81 -10.70
C HIS A 39 -1.08 -14.23 -9.78
N LEU A 40 -0.77 -13.47 -8.73
CA LEU A 40 0.22 -13.83 -7.72
C LEU A 40 -0.17 -15.10 -6.98
N LYS A 41 -1.44 -15.27 -6.60
CA LYS A 41 -1.92 -16.51 -5.97
C LYS A 41 -1.64 -17.75 -6.84
N HIS A 42 -1.73 -17.64 -8.15
CA HIS A 42 -1.53 -18.77 -9.06
C HIS A 42 -0.07 -18.97 -9.49
N ASN A 43 0.80 -17.97 -9.32
CA ASN A 43 2.16 -18.01 -9.88
C ASN A 43 3.28 -17.91 -8.83
N LEU A 44 3.08 -17.31 -7.66
CA LEU A 44 4.13 -17.12 -6.65
C LEU A 44 4.77 -18.43 -6.18
N TRP A 45 4.00 -19.50 -6.08
CA TRP A 45 4.48 -20.80 -5.59
C TRP A 45 5.17 -21.63 -6.67
N ARG A 46 5.16 -21.17 -7.93
CA ARG A 46 5.75 -21.89 -9.07
C ARG A 46 7.19 -21.45 -9.30
N ARG A 47 8.10 -22.41 -9.35
CA ARG A 47 9.55 -22.15 -9.60
C ARG A 47 9.87 -21.78 -11.05
N ASP A 48 8.96 -22.08 -11.97
CA ASP A 48 9.09 -21.77 -13.41
C ASP A 48 8.59 -20.36 -13.76
N SER A 49 8.16 -19.59 -12.76
CA SER A 49 7.58 -18.25 -12.91
C SER A 49 8.54 -17.19 -12.36
N SER A 50 8.46 -15.98 -12.92
CA SER A 50 9.18 -14.81 -12.41
C SER A 50 8.21 -13.67 -12.14
N ILE A 51 8.41 -12.97 -11.02
CA ILE A 51 7.68 -11.74 -10.66
C ILE A 51 8.66 -10.58 -10.80
N LEU A 52 8.37 -9.68 -11.74
CA LEU A 52 9.20 -8.53 -12.02
C LEU A 52 8.57 -7.27 -11.43
N PHE A 53 9.24 -6.64 -10.47
CA PHE A 53 8.84 -5.34 -9.93
C PHE A 53 9.58 -4.22 -10.69
N VAL A 54 8.83 -3.25 -11.21
CA VAL A 54 9.37 -2.14 -12.04
C VAL A 54 9.30 -0.78 -11.37
N GLY A 55 8.97 -0.73 -10.08
CA GLY A 55 8.82 0.51 -9.34
C GLY A 55 8.77 0.31 -7.83
N TYR A 56 8.78 1.43 -7.11
CA TYR A 56 8.80 1.46 -5.65
C TYR A 56 7.65 0.63 -5.04
N GLN A 57 7.99 -0.13 -3.99
CA GLN A 57 7.03 -0.86 -3.17
C GLN A 57 7.06 -0.29 -1.76
N ALA A 58 5.95 0.33 -1.35
CA ALA A 58 5.83 0.92 -0.03
C ALA A 58 5.92 -0.13 1.08
N GLU A 59 6.40 0.28 2.25
CA GLU A 59 6.49 -0.58 3.43
C GLU A 59 5.12 -1.19 3.79
N GLY A 60 5.12 -2.46 4.19
CA GLY A 60 3.91 -3.21 4.55
C GLY A 60 3.08 -3.74 3.38
N THR A 61 3.43 -3.39 2.13
CA THR A 61 2.74 -3.95 0.95
C THR A 61 3.18 -5.38 0.65
N LEU A 62 2.30 -6.15 0.02
CA LEU A 62 2.60 -7.50 -0.47
C LEU A 62 3.82 -7.51 -1.38
N GLY A 63 3.95 -6.51 -2.26
CA GLY A 63 5.10 -6.42 -3.17
C GLY A 63 6.41 -6.18 -2.43
N ARG A 64 6.41 -5.32 -1.38
CA ARG A 64 7.59 -5.10 -0.53
C ARG A 64 8.03 -6.38 0.17
N HIS A 65 7.10 -7.13 0.76
CA HIS A 65 7.43 -8.41 1.40
C HIS A 65 8.07 -9.41 0.43
N CYS A 66 7.57 -9.48 -0.81
CA CYS A 66 8.17 -10.32 -1.84
C CYS A 66 9.61 -9.88 -2.18
N MET A 67 9.85 -8.58 -2.35
CA MET A 67 11.19 -8.04 -2.63
C MET A 67 12.18 -8.26 -1.50
N GLU A 68 11.71 -8.23 -0.25
CA GLU A 68 12.53 -8.48 0.95
C GLU A 68 12.80 -9.98 1.19
N GLY A 69 12.34 -10.85 0.28
CA GLY A 69 12.66 -12.27 0.30
C GLY A 69 11.77 -13.12 1.23
N ALA A 70 10.56 -12.66 1.54
CA ALA A 70 9.59 -13.42 2.30
C ALA A 70 9.39 -14.83 1.68
N LYS A 71 9.50 -15.88 2.50
CA LYS A 71 9.32 -17.27 2.03
C LYS A 71 7.85 -17.64 1.86
N THR A 72 6.97 -16.99 2.60
CA THR A 72 5.53 -17.13 2.47
C THR A 72 4.86 -15.76 2.58
N VAL A 73 3.74 -15.61 1.87
CA VAL A 73 2.89 -14.41 1.91
C VAL A 73 1.44 -14.82 2.01
N LYS A 74 0.59 -13.93 2.56
CA LYS A 74 -0.83 -14.19 2.72
C LYS A 74 -1.65 -13.49 1.63
N ILE A 75 -2.37 -14.26 0.82
CA ILE A 75 -3.25 -13.73 -0.23
C ILE A 75 -4.65 -14.36 -0.09
N PHE A 76 -5.69 -13.53 -0.02
CA PHE A 76 -7.09 -13.97 0.18
C PHE A 76 -7.32 -14.88 1.40
N GLY A 77 -6.51 -14.72 2.45
CA GLY A 77 -6.62 -15.54 3.65
C GLY A 77 -5.75 -16.80 3.63
N GLU A 78 -5.20 -17.17 2.48
CA GLU A 78 -4.37 -18.35 2.28
C GLU A 78 -2.88 -18.00 2.35
N GLU A 79 -2.09 -18.90 2.90
CA GLU A 79 -0.63 -18.79 2.92
C GLU A 79 -0.05 -19.41 1.64
N ILE A 80 0.77 -18.65 0.93
CA ILE A 80 1.32 -18.99 -0.38
C ILE A 80 2.83 -18.95 -0.29
N GLN A 81 3.49 -20.02 -0.73
CA GLN A 81 4.95 -20.06 -0.83
C GLN A 81 5.45 -19.12 -1.93
N VAL A 82 6.54 -18.42 -1.66
CA VAL A 82 7.25 -17.61 -2.65
C VAL A 82 8.43 -18.42 -3.18
N ASN A 83 8.16 -19.16 -4.26
CA ASN A 83 9.14 -19.99 -4.96
C ASN A 83 9.47 -19.45 -6.35
N ALA A 84 8.65 -18.53 -6.88
CA ALA A 84 8.92 -17.80 -8.10
C ALA A 84 10.20 -16.96 -7.96
N HIS A 85 10.89 -16.76 -9.08
CA HIS A 85 12.04 -15.86 -9.12
C HIS A 85 11.56 -14.41 -8.97
N ILE A 86 12.06 -13.69 -7.96
CA ILE A 86 11.72 -12.29 -7.73
C ILE A 86 12.83 -11.43 -8.31
N GLU A 87 12.48 -10.57 -9.27
CA GLU A 87 13.42 -9.68 -9.95
C GLU A 87 12.95 -8.23 -9.82
N ILE A 88 13.90 -7.29 -9.73
CA ILE A 88 13.62 -5.87 -9.60
C ILE A 88 14.31 -5.15 -10.76
N MET A 89 13.52 -4.46 -11.56
CA MET A 89 14.03 -3.61 -12.64
C MET A 89 14.05 -2.16 -12.18
N GLU A 90 15.24 -1.66 -11.90
CA GLU A 90 15.48 -0.27 -11.53
C GLU A 90 15.36 0.65 -12.76
N GLY A 91 14.98 1.91 -12.55
CA GLY A 91 15.01 2.95 -13.59
C GLY A 91 13.77 3.07 -14.48
N ILE A 92 12.70 2.31 -14.23
CA ILE A 92 11.40 2.44 -14.95
C ILE A 92 10.30 3.05 -14.05
N SER A 93 10.59 3.33 -12.77
CA SER A 93 9.66 4.13 -11.96
C SER A 93 9.50 5.48 -12.64
N GLY A 94 8.27 5.92 -12.92
CA GLY A 94 7.99 7.24 -13.50
C GLY A 94 8.38 8.42 -12.61
N HIS A 95 9.20 8.20 -11.59
CA HIS A 95 9.71 9.16 -10.63
C HIS A 95 11.17 9.49 -10.97
N ALA A 96 11.51 10.77 -10.92
CA ALA A 96 12.89 11.22 -11.04
C ALA A 96 13.72 10.76 -9.84
N ASP A 97 14.97 10.39 -10.09
CA ASP A 97 15.93 10.13 -9.00
C ASP A 97 16.36 11.43 -8.31
N LYS A 98 17.11 11.30 -7.21
CA LYS A 98 17.65 12.43 -6.43
C LYS A 98 18.39 13.45 -7.30
N ASN A 99 19.26 12.98 -8.20
CA ASN A 99 20.13 13.86 -8.99
C ASN A 99 19.32 14.59 -10.05
N LEU A 100 18.35 13.92 -10.66
CA LEU A 100 17.44 14.51 -11.64
C LEU A 100 16.54 15.56 -10.98
N LEU A 101 16.03 15.30 -9.77
CA LEU A 101 15.25 16.30 -9.01
C LEU A 101 16.09 17.52 -8.63
N LEU A 102 17.32 17.33 -8.15
CA LEU A 102 18.23 18.44 -7.85
C LEU A 102 18.59 19.24 -9.11
N SER A 103 18.89 18.56 -10.21
CA SER A 103 19.15 19.20 -11.50
C SER A 103 17.93 19.98 -11.98
N TRP A 104 16.73 19.42 -11.84
CA TRP A 104 15.49 20.11 -12.21
C TRP A 104 15.26 21.38 -11.39
N LEU A 105 15.40 21.29 -10.05
CA LEU A 105 15.29 22.45 -9.16
C LEU A 105 16.33 23.54 -9.47
N GLY A 106 17.59 23.14 -9.72
CA GLY A 106 18.67 24.06 -10.04
C GLY A 106 18.52 24.78 -11.39
N ASN A 107 17.66 24.30 -12.28
CA ASN A 107 17.39 24.91 -13.59
C ASN A 107 16.11 25.78 -13.60
N LEU A 108 15.48 26.04 -12.46
CA LEU A 108 14.35 26.97 -12.37
C LEU A 108 14.81 28.40 -12.69
N LYS A 109 14.11 29.08 -13.61
CA LYS A 109 14.43 30.47 -14.00
C LYS A 109 14.22 31.46 -12.86
N ASN A 110 13.19 31.22 -12.04
CA ASN A 110 12.89 32.01 -10.86
C ASN A 110 13.20 31.14 -9.64
N THR A 111 14.17 31.58 -8.83
CA THR A 111 14.52 30.89 -7.60
C THR A 111 13.34 30.96 -6.62
N PRO A 112 12.89 29.82 -6.08
CA PRO A 112 11.83 29.82 -5.07
C PRO A 112 12.34 30.40 -3.74
N ASP A 113 11.49 31.14 -3.05
CA ASP A 113 11.80 31.64 -1.69
C ASP A 113 11.88 30.48 -0.68
N CYS A 114 11.11 29.41 -0.89
CA CYS A 114 11.13 28.20 -0.08
C CYS A 114 10.74 26.97 -0.91
N VAL A 115 11.37 25.82 -0.63
CA VAL A 115 11.03 24.50 -1.18
C VAL A 115 10.47 23.59 -0.09
N TYR A 116 9.31 22.99 -0.33
CA TYR A 116 8.70 22.03 0.59
C TYR A 116 8.75 20.62 0.02
N VAL A 117 9.48 19.72 0.67
CA VAL A 117 9.65 18.31 0.27
C VAL A 117 8.55 17.45 0.91
N ASN A 118 7.90 16.61 0.10
CA ASN A 118 6.82 15.71 0.53
C ASN A 118 6.79 14.42 -0.30
N HIS A 119 5.80 13.56 -0.04
CA HIS A 119 5.51 12.32 -0.79
C HIS A 119 6.71 11.35 -0.88
N GLY A 120 7.48 11.26 0.20
CA GLY A 120 8.48 10.23 0.44
C GLY A 120 8.39 9.74 1.88
N ASP A 121 9.10 8.65 2.18
CA ASP A 121 9.24 8.20 3.56
C ASP A 121 9.89 9.30 4.42
N ASP A 122 9.57 9.36 5.72
CA ASP A 122 9.98 10.45 6.62
C ASP A 122 11.47 10.81 6.51
N THR A 123 12.36 9.80 6.59
CA THR A 123 13.81 10.02 6.51
C THR A 123 14.24 10.46 5.12
N VAL A 124 13.58 9.97 4.06
CA VAL A 124 13.90 10.32 2.68
C VAL A 124 13.55 11.78 2.40
N CYS A 125 12.42 12.27 2.93
CA CYS A 125 12.04 13.68 2.81
C CYS A 125 13.03 14.59 3.54
N ASP A 126 13.39 14.24 4.77
CA ASP A 126 14.37 14.99 5.58
C ASP A 126 15.74 15.05 4.86
N GLU A 127 16.27 13.92 4.43
CA GLU A 127 17.57 13.82 3.73
C GLU A 127 17.58 14.55 2.37
N PHE A 128 16.47 14.50 1.64
CA PHE A 128 16.37 15.22 0.37
C PHE A 128 16.28 16.74 0.58
N ALA A 129 15.57 17.19 1.63
CA ALA A 129 15.54 18.60 2.01
C ALA A 129 16.93 19.11 2.39
N ASP A 130 17.72 18.32 3.13
CA ASP A 130 19.13 18.62 3.42
C ASP A 130 19.95 18.73 2.15
N ALA A 131 19.82 17.77 1.22
CA ALA A 131 20.54 17.81 -0.05
C ALA A 131 20.25 19.07 -0.87
N ILE A 132 19.00 19.56 -0.88
CA ILE A 132 18.65 20.83 -1.54
C ILE A 132 19.33 22.01 -0.85
N ARG A 133 19.31 22.08 0.49
CA ARG A 133 19.97 23.14 1.27
C ARG A 133 21.48 23.19 1.00
N GLU A 134 22.12 22.02 0.97
CA GLU A 134 23.56 21.90 0.77
C GLU A 134 23.98 22.21 -0.67
N THR A 135 23.21 21.74 -1.66
CA THR A 135 23.60 21.80 -3.08
C THR A 135 23.15 23.09 -3.76
N LEU A 136 21.92 23.55 -3.47
CA LEU A 136 21.29 24.68 -4.15
C LEU A 136 21.16 25.92 -3.26
N HIS A 137 21.43 25.78 -1.95
CA HIS A 137 21.30 26.85 -0.95
C HIS A 137 19.90 27.47 -0.86
N PHE A 138 18.87 26.74 -1.28
CA PHE A 138 17.49 27.17 -1.15
C PHE A 138 16.99 26.96 0.27
N HIS A 139 16.18 27.88 0.77
CA HIS A 139 15.43 27.63 2.00
C HIS A 139 14.50 26.45 1.74
N THR A 140 14.57 25.42 2.59
CA THR A 140 13.88 24.15 2.35
C THR A 140 13.36 23.59 3.65
N ALA A 141 12.16 23.02 3.61
CA ALA A 141 11.54 22.30 4.72
C ALA A 141 10.95 20.97 4.23
N ALA A 142 10.87 19.98 5.13
CA ALA A 142 10.13 18.73 4.92
C ALA A 142 8.94 18.71 5.92
N PRO A 143 7.75 19.20 5.52
CA PRO A 143 6.61 19.29 6.43
C PRO A 143 6.12 17.92 6.87
N TYR A 144 5.87 17.78 8.17
CA TYR A 144 5.16 16.63 8.73
C TYR A 144 3.65 16.74 8.48
N SER A 145 2.93 15.62 8.59
CA SER A 145 1.48 15.61 8.42
C SER A 145 0.79 16.58 9.40
N GLY A 146 -0.03 17.47 8.86
CA GLY A 146 -0.73 18.50 9.62
C GLY A 146 0.11 19.73 9.94
N SER A 147 1.31 19.89 9.37
CA SER A 147 2.08 21.14 9.54
C SER A 147 1.38 22.32 8.87
N GLU A 148 1.54 23.52 9.44
CA GLU A 148 1.04 24.78 8.91
C GLU A 148 2.20 25.76 8.74
N TYR A 149 2.22 26.45 7.60
CA TYR A 149 3.24 27.45 7.27
C TYR A 149 2.57 28.72 6.73
N ASP A 150 3.12 29.87 7.12
CA ASP A 150 2.84 31.13 6.46
C ASP A 150 3.74 31.25 5.22
N LEU A 151 3.14 31.24 4.03
CA LEU A 151 3.87 31.29 2.76
C LEU A 151 4.46 32.67 2.46
N ILE A 152 4.00 33.73 3.13
CA ILE A 152 4.54 35.09 2.93
C ILE A 152 5.85 35.26 3.72
N THR A 153 5.86 34.80 4.97
CA THR A 153 7.03 34.93 5.85
C THR A 153 7.94 33.71 5.83
N GLY A 154 7.46 32.58 5.31
CA GLY A 154 8.12 31.27 5.39
C GLY A 154 8.05 30.62 6.76
N ALA A 155 7.39 31.25 7.74
CA ALA A 155 7.39 30.79 9.12
C ALA A 155 6.54 29.51 9.30
N CYS A 156 7.06 28.54 10.04
CA CYS A 156 6.27 27.40 10.50
C CYS A 156 5.36 27.84 11.65
N LEU A 157 4.05 27.84 11.42
CA LEU A 157 3.04 28.19 12.42
C LEU A 157 2.72 27.00 13.33
N PHE A 158 2.75 25.79 12.76
CA PHE A 158 2.51 24.56 13.48
C PHE A 158 3.30 23.41 12.83
N VAL A 159 4.03 22.63 13.63
CA VAL A 159 4.99 21.63 13.11
C VAL A 159 4.32 20.28 12.78
N GLY A 160 3.01 20.14 13.01
CA GLY A 160 2.28 18.90 12.73
C GLY A 160 2.69 17.74 13.65
N ASN A 161 2.35 16.51 13.24
CA ASN A 161 2.70 15.31 13.98
C ASN A 161 4.12 14.83 13.65
N GLN A 162 5.03 14.97 14.61
CA GLN A 162 6.42 14.51 14.49
C GLN A 162 6.67 13.12 15.09
N GLU A 163 5.64 12.44 15.61
CA GLU A 163 5.79 11.10 16.14
C GLU A 163 6.11 10.12 15.00
N LYS A 164 7.39 9.84 14.82
CA LYS A 164 7.86 8.80 13.91
C LYS A 164 7.22 7.48 14.31
N ILE A 165 6.59 6.80 13.35
CA ILE A 165 5.99 5.49 13.57
C ILE A 165 7.14 4.54 13.97
N LYS A 166 7.21 4.20 15.26
CA LYS A 166 8.16 3.20 15.74
C LYS A 166 7.81 1.87 15.08
N ARG A 167 8.78 1.28 14.39
CA ARG A 167 8.66 -0.06 13.79
C ARG A 167 8.13 -1.04 14.82
N LYS A 168 6.92 -1.55 14.58
CA LYS A 168 6.37 -2.67 15.34
C LYS A 168 7.07 -3.93 14.81
N THR A 169 7.45 -4.83 15.72
CA THR A 169 7.94 -6.15 15.32
C THR A 169 6.88 -6.88 14.48
N ASP A 170 7.28 -7.79 13.58
CA ASP A 170 6.34 -8.58 12.74
C ASP A 170 5.20 -9.20 13.56
N LYS A 171 5.50 -9.64 14.78
CA LYS A 171 4.52 -10.18 15.73
C LYS A 171 3.49 -9.14 16.18
N GLN A 172 3.93 -7.91 16.45
CA GLN A 172 3.05 -6.80 16.82
C GLN A 172 2.22 -6.32 15.62
N GLN A 173 2.80 -6.23 14.43
CA GLN A 173 2.07 -5.87 13.20
C GLN A 173 1.00 -6.90 12.83
N ARG A 174 1.32 -8.20 12.95
CA ARG A 174 0.36 -9.29 12.76
C ARG A 174 -0.81 -9.21 13.74
N ASN A 175 -0.54 -8.92 15.02
CA ASN A 175 -1.59 -8.78 16.02
C ASN A 175 -2.47 -7.54 15.78
N VAL A 176 -1.88 -6.42 15.36
CA VAL A 176 -2.63 -5.21 14.97
C VAL A 176 -3.53 -5.50 13.77
N GLY A 177 -3.03 -6.18 12.73
CA GLY A 177 -3.84 -6.54 11.57
C GLY A 177 -4.98 -7.51 11.89
N ILE A 178 -4.79 -8.45 12.83
CA ILE A 178 -5.87 -9.34 13.31
C ILE A 178 -6.94 -8.53 14.06
N PHE A 179 -6.52 -7.58 14.91
CA PHE A 179 -7.44 -6.72 15.64
C PHE A 179 -8.20 -5.76 14.72
N GLU A 180 -7.54 -5.17 13.73
CA GLU A 180 -8.20 -4.33 12.71
C GLU A 180 -9.20 -5.13 11.88
N ALA A 181 -8.86 -6.36 11.51
CA ALA A 181 -9.79 -7.26 10.81
C ALA A 181 -11.05 -7.56 11.66
N LEU A 182 -10.89 -7.74 12.98
CA LEU A 182 -12.01 -7.89 13.91
C LEU A 182 -12.87 -6.62 13.97
N LEU A 183 -12.24 -5.44 14.04
CA LEU A 183 -12.94 -4.15 14.08
C LEU A 183 -13.72 -3.89 12.78
N MET A 184 -13.15 -4.25 11.61
CA MET A 184 -13.85 -4.20 10.33
C MET A 184 -15.04 -5.16 10.27
N ALA A 185 -14.91 -6.37 10.82
CA ALA A 185 -16.03 -7.30 10.92
C ALA A 185 -17.16 -6.74 11.79
N GLY A 186 -16.82 -6.07 12.90
CA GLY A 186 -17.80 -5.36 13.76
C GLY A 186 -18.51 -4.22 13.03
N LYS A 187 -17.77 -3.36 12.32
CA LYS A 187 -18.36 -2.28 11.50
C LYS A 187 -19.31 -2.83 10.42
N ARG A 188 -18.94 -3.96 9.79
CA ARG A 188 -19.81 -4.64 8.82
C ARG A 188 -21.10 -5.15 9.48
N LEU A 189 -21.02 -5.72 10.68
CA LEU A 189 -22.20 -6.17 11.41
C LEU A 189 -23.16 -5.00 11.69
N ILE A 190 -22.63 -3.87 12.14
CA ILE A 190 -23.42 -2.63 12.35
C ILE A 190 -24.12 -2.19 11.05
N SER A 191 -23.40 -2.18 9.92
CA SER A 191 -23.99 -1.85 8.61
C SER A 191 -25.12 -2.79 8.22
N ILE A 192 -25.01 -4.09 8.53
CA ILE A 192 -26.06 -5.07 8.27
C ILE A 192 -27.28 -4.83 9.17
N ILE A 193 -27.08 -4.48 10.44
CA ILE A 193 -28.16 -4.14 11.38
C ILE A 193 -28.96 -2.95 10.84
N GLU A 194 -28.29 -1.88 10.42
CA GLU A 194 -28.95 -0.68 9.87
C GLU A 194 -29.75 -0.99 8.60
N LYS A 195 -29.25 -1.87 7.72
CA LYS A 195 -29.98 -2.30 6.52
C LYS A 195 -31.27 -3.07 6.82
N HIS A 196 -31.39 -3.69 7.99
CA HIS A 196 -32.56 -4.47 8.39
C HIS A 196 -33.57 -3.68 9.21
N ARG A 197 -33.43 -2.35 9.33
CA ARG A 197 -34.32 -1.48 10.11
C ARG A 197 -35.81 -1.61 9.78
N GLY A 198 -36.17 -2.01 8.55
CA GLY A 198 -37.54 -2.29 8.11
C GLY A 198 -37.92 -3.77 8.00
N GLY A 199 -37.10 -4.68 8.57
CA GLY A 199 -37.32 -6.13 8.51
C GLY A 199 -38.50 -6.59 9.38
N SER A 200 -38.96 -7.83 9.16
CA SER A 200 -40.04 -8.40 9.96
C SER A 200 -39.61 -8.59 11.43
N ASN A 201 -40.54 -8.43 12.38
CA ASN A 201 -40.25 -8.62 13.81
C ASN A 201 -39.65 -10.01 14.11
N LYS A 202 -40.07 -11.04 13.36
CA LYS A 202 -39.57 -12.40 13.50
C LYS A 202 -38.10 -12.51 13.09
N ASP A 203 -37.72 -11.87 11.99
CA ASP A 203 -36.35 -11.89 11.50
C ASP A 203 -35.42 -11.03 12.36
N LEU A 204 -35.90 -9.88 12.82
CA LEU A 204 -35.19 -9.03 13.78
C LEU A 204 -34.93 -9.77 15.09
N ALA A 205 -35.94 -10.44 15.67
CA ALA A 205 -35.78 -11.22 16.89
C ALA A 205 -34.78 -12.38 16.71
N LYS A 206 -34.85 -13.08 15.57
CA LYS A 206 -33.89 -14.15 15.24
C LYS A 206 -32.46 -13.61 15.12
N PHE A 207 -32.29 -12.47 14.45
CA PHE A 207 -30.97 -11.87 14.25
C PHE A 207 -30.37 -11.35 15.56
N THR A 208 -31.17 -10.70 16.40
CA THR A 208 -30.76 -10.30 17.76
C THR A 208 -30.28 -11.49 18.60
N ASN A 209 -31.02 -12.60 18.59
CA ASN A 209 -30.62 -13.81 19.33
C ASN A 209 -29.28 -14.39 18.83
N GLN A 210 -29.02 -14.32 17.52
CA GLN A 210 -27.74 -14.77 16.96
C GLN A 210 -26.58 -13.87 17.42
N ILE A 211 -26.77 -12.56 17.45
CA ILE A 211 -25.75 -11.61 17.95
C ILE A 211 -25.49 -11.85 19.44
N ASN A 212 -26.53 -11.98 20.26
CA ASN A 212 -26.37 -12.25 21.69
C ASN A 212 -25.68 -13.60 21.95
N THR A 213 -26.00 -14.63 21.18
CA THR A 213 -25.32 -15.93 21.27
C THR A 213 -23.85 -15.81 20.94
N LEU A 214 -23.50 -15.00 19.93
CA LEU A 214 -22.12 -14.71 19.58
C LEU A 214 -21.40 -13.96 20.71
N CYS A 215 -22.01 -12.91 21.27
CA CYS A 215 -21.43 -12.15 22.40
C CYS A 215 -21.17 -13.07 23.60
N ASN A 216 -22.17 -13.83 24.04
CA ASN A 216 -22.07 -14.75 25.17
C ASN A 216 -20.97 -15.82 25.01
N LYS A 217 -20.65 -16.18 23.76
CA LYS A 217 -19.58 -17.15 23.47
C LYS A 217 -18.19 -16.57 23.72
N TRP A 218 -18.02 -15.26 23.57
CA TRP A 218 -16.74 -14.54 23.72
C TRP A 218 -16.62 -13.76 25.03
N GLU A 219 -17.67 -13.75 25.86
CA GLU A 219 -17.71 -13.12 27.19
C GLU A 219 -17.24 -14.06 28.33
N LYS A 220 -16.80 -15.29 28.01
CA LYS A 220 -16.16 -16.24 28.93
C LYS A 220 -14.65 -16.05 28.95
#